data_AF-A0A3E1NLN6-F1
#
_entry.id   AF-A0A3E1NLN6-F1
#
_cell.length_a   1.000
_cell.length_b   1.000
_cell.length_c   1.000
_cell.angle_alpha   90.00
_cell.angle_beta   90.00
_cell.angle_gamma   90.00
#
_symmetry.space_group_name_H-M   'P 1'
#
loop_
_entity.id
_entity.type
_entity.pdbx_description
1 polymer ?
#
loop_
_entity_poly.entity_id
_entity_poly.type
_entity_poly.pdbx_seq_one_letter_code
_entity_poly.pdbx_strand_id
1 'polypeptide(L)'
;MQKKKPEVDIIEKILDACYAYNPDKLFVMSLMHQYEERGSLSKKQLQGLFQIAQKVPDLSSAWLATLESIILKMPTRYKSEKPVPAAPAADDTQAQTEQTIEAILVKYPAHKRVLFFKAKFSNNEALTPAELTELEKFAKLLLK
;
A
#
# COMPACT_ATOMS: atom_id res chain seq x y z
N MET A 1 26.84 -17.04 -38.92
CA MET A 1 25.74 -16.38 -38.19
C MET A 1 24.95 -17.45 -37.45
N GLN A 2 25.12 -17.55 -36.12
CA GLN A 2 24.37 -18.52 -35.32
C GLN A 2 22.90 -18.08 -35.26
N LYS A 3 21.98 -18.87 -35.81
CA LYS A 3 20.54 -18.65 -35.66
C LYS A 3 20.22 -18.77 -34.17
N LYS A 4 19.94 -17.65 -33.49
CA LYS A 4 19.40 -17.65 -32.13
C LYS A 4 18.13 -18.51 -32.17
N LYS A 5 18.07 -19.54 -31.32
CA LYS A 5 16.88 -20.38 -31.20
C LYS A 5 15.68 -19.47 -30.87
N PRO A 6 14.48 -19.73 -31.41
CA PRO A 6 13.28 -19.03 -30.96
C PRO A 6 13.19 -19.24 -29.45
N GLU A 7 13.28 -18.15 -28.69
CA GLU A 7 13.20 -18.18 -27.24
C GLU A 7 11.80 -18.69 -26.91
N VAL A 8 11.71 -19.87 -26.30
CA VAL A 8 10.41 -20.45 -25.97
C VAL A 8 9.82 -19.60 -24.86
N ASP A 9 8.76 -18.85 -25.17
CA ASP A 9 8.00 -18.13 -24.16
C ASP A 9 7.19 -19.13 -23.33
N ILE A 10 7.69 -19.42 -22.13
CA ILE A 10 7.05 -20.35 -21.20
C ILE A 10 5.84 -19.69 -20.53
N ILE A 11 5.83 -18.37 -20.35
CA ILE A 11 4.73 -17.67 -19.70
C ILE A 11 3.50 -17.68 -20.60
N GLU A 12 3.67 -17.37 -21.88
CA GLU A 12 2.61 -17.45 -22.90
C GLU A 12 2.00 -18.86 -22.97
N LYS A 13 2.84 -19.89 -23.05
CA LYS A 13 2.38 -21.29 -23.07
C LYS A 13 1.58 -21.69 -21.83
N ILE A 14 1.97 -21.21 -20.65
CA ILE A 14 1.24 -21.48 -19.41
C ILE A 14 -0.09 -20.73 -19.39
N LEU A 15 -0.12 -19.48 -19.88
CA LEU A 15 -1.35 -18.71 -20.00
C LEU A 15 -2.36 -19.41 -20.92
N ASP A 16 -1.93 -19.86 -22.09
CA ASP A 16 -2.76 -20.60 -23.04
C ASP A 16 -3.30 -21.89 -22.44
N ALA A 17 -2.44 -22.67 -21.76
CA ALA A 17 -2.86 -23.90 -21.10
C ALA A 17 -3.87 -23.66 -19.97
N CYS A 18 -3.67 -22.57 -19.19
CA CYS A 18 -4.60 -22.20 -18.13
C CYS A 18 -5.95 -21.71 -18.69
N TYR A 19 -5.93 -20.99 -19.82
CA TYR A 19 -7.14 -20.52 -20.49
C TYR A 19 -7.92 -21.67 -21.12
N ALA A 20 -7.23 -22.60 -21.79
CA ALA A 20 -7.84 -23.80 -22.36
C ALA A 20 -8.51 -24.69 -21.29
N TYR A 21 -7.91 -24.78 -20.10
CA TYR A 21 -8.48 -25.54 -18.99
C TYR A 21 -9.70 -24.86 -18.35
N ASN A 22 -9.72 -23.52 -18.27
CA ASN A 22 -10.83 -22.79 -17.66
C ASN A 22 -11.02 -21.39 -18.31
N PRO A 23 -11.74 -21.32 -19.43
CA PRO A 23 -11.90 -20.08 -20.21
C PRO A 23 -12.80 -19.05 -19.51
N ASP A 24 -13.70 -19.49 -18.62
CA ASP A 24 -14.63 -18.62 -17.89
C ASP A 24 -13.94 -17.79 -16.79
N LYS A 25 -12.67 -18.08 -16.52
CA LYS A 25 -11.92 -17.41 -15.47
C LYS A 25 -11.41 -16.05 -15.97
N LEU A 26 -12.21 -15.01 -15.72
CA LEU A 26 -11.88 -13.60 -16.01
C LEU A 26 -10.46 -13.19 -15.61
N PHE A 27 -9.93 -13.77 -14.53
CA PHE A 27 -8.57 -13.52 -14.08
C PHE A 27 -7.50 -13.94 -15.12
N VAL A 28 -7.61 -15.13 -15.73
CA VAL A 28 -6.62 -15.61 -16.71
C VAL A 28 -6.70 -14.78 -17.99
N MET A 29 -7.92 -14.49 -18.46
CA MET A 29 -8.14 -13.60 -19.59
C MET A 29 -7.54 -12.20 -19.36
N SER A 30 -7.72 -11.64 -18.17
CA SER A 30 -7.09 -10.37 -17.79
C SER A 30 -5.56 -10.45 -17.77
N LEU A 31 -4.96 -11.59 -17.42
CA LEU A 31 -3.51 -11.76 -17.45
C LEU A 31 -2.99 -11.87 -18.88
N MET A 32 -3.69 -12.61 -19.75
CA MET A 32 -3.36 -12.74 -21.17
C MET A 32 -3.31 -11.38 -21.85
N HIS A 33 -4.41 -10.61 -21.75
CA HIS A 33 -4.49 -9.30 -22.37
C HIS A 33 -3.38 -8.36 -21.88
N GLN A 34 -3.12 -8.34 -20.57
CA GLN A 34 -2.04 -7.54 -20.01
C GLN A 34 -0.65 -8.01 -20.47
N TYR A 35 -0.45 -9.31 -20.67
CA TYR A 35 0.81 -9.86 -21.17
C TYR A 35 1.04 -9.49 -22.62
N GLU A 36 0.00 -9.56 -23.46
CA GLU A 36 0.03 -9.11 -24.86
C GLU A 36 0.35 -7.61 -24.97
N GLU A 37 -0.26 -6.78 -24.12
CA GLU A 37 -0.07 -5.33 -24.17
C GLU A 37 1.35 -4.88 -23.76
N ARG A 38 1.94 -5.53 -22.74
CA ARG A 38 3.19 -5.04 -22.11
C ARG A 38 4.36 -6.03 -22.10
N GLY A 39 4.17 -7.24 -22.63
CA GLY A 39 5.18 -8.31 -22.70
C GLY A 39 5.68 -8.81 -21.34
N SER A 40 5.01 -8.50 -20.23
CA SER A 40 5.47 -8.88 -18.89
C SER A 40 4.32 -8.93 -17.88
N LEU A 41 4.53 -9.61 -16.75
CA LEU A 41 3.59 -9.64 -15.63
C LEU A 41 4.31 -9.26 -14.33
N SER A 42 3.60 -8.64 -13.39
CA SER A 42 4.15 -8.37 -12.06
C SER A 42 4.37 -9.66 -11.26
N LYS A 43 5.26 -9.63 -10.27
CA LYS A 43 5.54 -10.79 -9.39
C LYS A 43 4.28 -11.41 -8.80
N LYS A 44 3.35 -10.57 -8.32
CA LYS A 44 2.06 -11.03 -7.74
C LYS A 44 1.16 -11.70 -8.77
N GLN A 45 1.18 -11.22 -10.01
CA GLN A 45 0.40 -11.81 -11.10
C GLN A 45 0.96 -13.16 -11.52
N LEU A 46 2.29 -13.30 -11.61
CA LEU A 46 2.94 -14.59 -11.86
C LEU A 46 2.67 -15.59 -10.72
N GLN A 47 2.68 -15.14 -9.46
CA GLN A 47 2.27 -15.96 -8.32
C GLN A 47 0.82 -16.43 -8.44
N GLY A 48 -0.10 -15.52 -8.81
CA GLY A 48 -1.49 -15.87 -9.08
C GLY A 48 -1.65 -16.87 -10.23
N LEU A 49 -0.90 -16.69 -11.31
CA LEU A 49 -0.85 -17.61 -12.44
C LEU A 49 -0.35 -18.99 -12.01
N PHE A 50 0.74 -19.06 -11.23
CA PHE A 50 1.31 -20.32 -10.72
C PHE A 50 0.29 -21.12 -9.91
N GLN A 51 -0.46 -20.46 -9.02
CA GLN A 51 -1.51 -21.11 -8.21
C GLN A 51 -2.66 -21.69 -9.04
N ILE A 52 -2.92 -21.11 -10.21
CA ILE A 52 -3.93 -21.62 -11.16
C ILE A 52 -3.34 -22.76 -11.98
N ALA A 53 -2.13 -22.56 -12.49
CA ALA A 53 -1.37 -23.52 -13.27
C ALA A 53 -1.16 -24.85 -12.53
N GLN A 54 -0.95 -24.83 -11.22
CA GLN A 54 -0.86 -26.03 -10.38
C GLN A 54 -2.12 -26.90 -10.38
N LYS A 55 -3.29 -26.33 -10.70
CA LYS A 55 -4.57 -27.05 -10.72
C LYS A 55 -4.88 -27.66 -12.09
N VAL A 56 -4.07 -27.35 -13.11
CA VAL A 56 -4.23 -27.89 -14.46
C VAL A 56 -3.54 -29.25 -14.52
N PRO A 57 -4.28 -30.36 -14.77
CA PRO A 57 -3.72 -31.72 -14.70
C PRO A 57 -2.69 -32.03 -15.79
N ASP A 58 -2.81 -31.40 -16.96
CA ASP A 58 -1.96 -31.69 -18.13
C ASP A 58 -0.75 -30.75 -18.27
N LEU A 59 -0.47 -29.95 -17.25
CA LEU A 59 0.63 -28.98 -17.32
C LEU A 59 1.97 -29.64 -16.98
N SER A 60 2.98 -29.41 -17.84
CA SER A 60 4.33 -29.93 -17.62
C SER A 60 4.96 -29.39 -16.33
N SER A 61 5.50 -30.30 -15.51
CA SER A 61 6.24 -29.95 -14.29
C SER A 61 7.45 -29.05 -14.56
N ALA A 62 8.09 -29.20 -15.73
CA ALA A 62 9.21 -28.35 -16.13
C ALA A 62 8.79 -26.88 -16.34
N TRP A 63 7.59 -26.64 -16.85
CA TRP A 63 7.05 -25.29 -17.06
C TRP A 63 6.71 -24.63 -15.72
N LEU A 64 6.10 -25.38 -14.81
CA LEU A 64 5.83 -24.92 -13.44
C LEU A 64 7.12 -24.54 -12.70
N ALA A 65 8.15 -25.39 -12.76
CA ALA A 65 9.44 -25.11 -12.15
C ALA A 65 10.12 -23.86 -12.74
N THR A 66 9.96 -23.63 -14.05
CA THR A 66 10.50 -22.45 -14.71
C THR A 66 9.76 -21.18 -14.28
N LEU A 67 8.42 -21.23 -14.23
CA LEU A 67 7.60 -20.12 -13.74
C LEU A 67 7.95 -19.76 -12.29
N GLU A 68 8.10 -20.76 -11.43
CA GLU A 68 8.52 -20.57 -10.04
C GLU A 68 9.91 -19.94 -9.94
N SER A 69 10.86 -20.39 -10.75
CA SER A 69 12.21 -19.83 -10.82
C SER A 69 12.20 -18.35 -11.26
N ILE A 70 11.34 -17.98 -12.20
CA ILE A 70 11.15 -16.58 -12.62
C ILE A 70 10.61 -15.74 -11.45
N ILE A 71 9.60 -16.24 -10.74
CA ILE A 71 9.01 -15.56 -9.57
C ILE A 71 10.06 -15.34 -8.47
N LEU A 72 10.89 -16.34 -8.19
CA LEU A 72 11.93 -16.26 -7.15
C LEU A 72 13.02 -15.23 -7.49
N LYS A 73 13.38 -15.10 -8.77
CA LYS A 73 14.35 -14.10 -9.24
C LYS A 73 13.83 -12.66 -9.15
N MET A 74 12.51 -12.46 -9.12
CA MET A 74 11.94 -11.11 -9.04
C MET A 74 12.12 -10.50 -7.64
N PRO A 75 12.54 -9.23 -7.52
CA PRO A 75 12.72 -8.58 -6.22
C PRO A 75 11.40 -8.44 -5.46
N THR A 76 11.43 -8.68 -4.16
CA THR A 76 10.32 -8.33 -3.25
C THR A 76 10.44 -6.87 -2.85
N ARG A 77 9.58 -6.01 -3.41
CA ARG A 77 9.46 -4.63 -2.94
C ARG A 77 8.49 -4.58 -1.76
N TYR A 78 9.03 -4.31 -0.58
CA TYR A 78 8.21 -3.99 0.59
C TYR A 78 7.74 -2.54 0.48
N LYS A 79 6.49 -2.28 0.90
CA LYS A 79 6.03 -0.92 1.10
C LYS A 79 6.75 -0.40 2.33
N SER A 80 7.63 0.60 2.16
CA SER A 80 8.32 1.21 3.28
C SER A 80 7.31 1.62 4.34
N GLU A 81 7.60 1.29 5.60
CA GLU A 81 6.83 1.81 6.73
C GLU A 81 6.86 3.34 6.65
N LYS A 82 5.69 3.97 6.85
CA LYS A 82 5.63 5.43 6.89
C LYS A 82 6.60 5.91 7.97
N PRO A 83 7.40 6.95 7.74
CA PRO A 83 8.24 7.51 8.78
C PRO A 83 7.39 7.79 10.01
N VAL A 84 7.76 7.22 11.15
CA VAL A 84 7.18 7.62 12.43
C VAL A 84 7.49 9.11 12.58
N PRO A 85 6.48 9.99 12.77
CA PRO A 85 6.75 11.39 13.01
C PRO A 85 7.70 11.47 14.21
N ALA A 86 8.85 12.14 14.03
CA ALA A 86 9.76 12.40 15.14
C ALA A 86 8.96 13.10 16.25
N ALA A 87 9.06 12.61 17.48
CA ALA A 87 8.49 13.28 18.62
C ALA A 87 9.02 14.74 18.60
N PRO A 88 8.15 15.75 18.51
CA PRO A 88 8.60 17.12 18.52
C PRO A 88 9.39 17.37 19.81
N ALA A 89 10.48 18.11 19.72
CA ALA A 89 11.26 18.52 20.88
C ALA A 89 10.31 19.23 21.87
N ALA A 90 10.46 18.92 23.16
CA ALA A 90 9.68 19.55 24.22
C ALA A 90 10.08 21.02 24.36
N ASP A 91 9.52 21.86 23.48
CA ASP A 91 9.62 23.31 23.56
C ASP A 91 8.52 23.84 24.49
N ASP A 92 8.81 24.93 25.23
CA ASP A 92 7.85 25.59 26.14
C ASP A 92 6.50 25.90 25.48
N THR A 93 6.51 26.12 24.16
CA THR A 93 5.33 26.35 23.32
C THR A 93 4.35 25.17 23.32
N GLN A 94 4.83 23.93 23.43
CA GLN A 94 3.97 22.74 23.46
C GLN A 94 3.20 22.63 24.76
N ALA A 95 3.87 22.87 25.89
CA ALA A 95 3.25 22.85 27.21
C ALA A 95 2.13 23.91 27.32
N GLN A 96 2.36 25.11 26.77
CA GLN A 96 1.34 26.17 26.72
C GLN A 96 0.15 25.76 25.84
N THR A 97 0.40 25.09 24.73
CA THR A 97 -0.66 24.63 23.82
C THR A 97 -1.52 23.56 24.48
N GLU A 98 -0.91 22.58 25.15
CA GLU A 98 -1.61 21.54 25.90
C GLU A 98 -2.47 22.12 27.02
N GLN A 99 -1.93 23.03 27.84
CA GLN A 99 -2.68 23.73 28.89
C GLN A 99 -3.90 24.47 28.34
N THR A 100 -3.76 25.11 27.18
CA THR A 100 -4.86 25.84 26.54
C THR A 100 -5.95 24.89 26.03
N ILE A 101 -5.57 23.74 25.46
CA ILE A 101 -6.51 22.68 25.04
C ILE A 101 -7.30 22.19 26.25
N GLU A 102 -6.62 21.87 27.35
CA GLU A 102 -7.26 21.37 28.57
C GLU A 102 -8.19 22.41 29.18
N ALA A 103 -7.76 23.67 29.29
CA ALA A 103 -8.59 24.75 29.83
C ALA A 103 -9.89 24.93 29.03
N ILE A 104 -9.84 24.85 27.69
CA ILE A 104 -11.05 24.94 26.85
C ILE A 104 -11.95 23.72 27.05
N LEU A 105 -11.38 22.50 27.09
CA LEU A 105 -12.16 21.28 27.24
C LEU A 105 -12.78 21.14 28.64
N VAL A 106 -12.20 21.75 29.68
CA VAL A 106 -12.81 21.82 31.01
C VAL A 106 -14.13 22.60 30.96
N LYS A 107 -14.18 23.75 30.25
CA LYS A 107 -15.42 24.53 30.09
C LYS A 107 -16.36 23.89 29.05
N TYR A 108 -15.81 23.33 27.97
CA TYR A 108 -16.56 22.83 26.81
C TYR A 108 -16.06 21.43 26.39
N PRO A 109 -16.44 20.36 27.12
CA PRO A 109 -15.92 19.01 26.90
C PRO A 109 -16.28 18.44 25.52
N ALA A 110 -17.35 18.92 24.89
CA ALA A 110 -17.82 18.47 23.58
C ALA A 110 -17.29 19.31 22.40
N HIS A 111 -16.28 20.17 22.60
CA HIS A 111 -15.78 21.05 21.54
C HIS A 111 -14.99 20.26 20.49
N LYS A 112 -15.67 19.85 19.40
CA LYS A 112 -15.17 18.95 18.35
C LYS A 112 -13.77 19.31 17.83
N ARG A 113 -13.52 20.60 17.57
CA ARG A 113 -12.24 21.06 17.00
C ARG A 113 -11.08 20.97 17.99
N VAL A 114 -11.35 21.18 19.28
CA VAL A 114 -10.32 21.14 20.34
C VAL A 114 -10.05 19.69 20.75
N LEU A 115 -11.08 18.82 20.74
CA LEU A 115 -10.90 17.38 20.86
C LEU A 115 -10.03 16.82 19.73
N PHE A 116 -10.19 17.32 18.50
CA PHE A 116 -9.30 16.97 17.39
C PHE A 116 -7.84 17.40 17.64
N PHE A 117 -7.62 18.61 18.18
CA PHE A 117 -6.28 19.05 18.56
C PHE A 117 -5.68 18.18 19.68
N LYS A 118 -6.47 17.80 20.70
CA LYS A 118 -6.05 16.87 21.74
C LYS A 118 -5.62 15.52 21.16
N ALA A 119 -6.41 14.96 20.23
CA ALA A 119 -6.08 13.69 19.58
C ALA A 119 -4.78 13.78 18.77
N LYS A 120 -4.54 14.89 18.06
CA LYS A 120 -3.27 15.14 17.37
C LYS A 120 -2.09 15.19 18.34
N PHE A 121 -2.22 15.92 19.44
CA PHE A 121 -1.20 15.97 20.49
C PHE A 121 -0.91 14.58 21.08
N SER A 122 -1.94 13.80 21.41
CA SER A 122 -1.78 12.43 21.92
C SER A 122 -1.09 11.48 20.92
N ASN A 123 -1.19 11.76 19.62
CA ASN A 123 -0.53 11.01 18.55
C ASN A 123 0.88 11.53 18.21
N ASN A 124 1.44 12.46 19.00
CA ASN A 124 2.70 13.15 18.73
C ASN A 124 2.73 13.90 17.39
N GLU A 125 1.56 14.34 16.90
CA GLU A 125 1.46 15.18 15.71
C GLU A 125 1.53 16.66 16.11
N ALA A 126 2.46 17.41 15.51
CA ALA A 126 2.54 18.85 15.72
C ALA A 126 1.34 19.57 15.06
N LEU A 127 0.76 20.54 15.77
CA LEU A 127 -0.23 21.44 15.18
C LEU A 127 0.42 22.35 14.14
N THR A 128 -0.27 22.56 13.03
CA THR A 128 0.15 23.51 12.01
C THR A 128 0.00 24.96 12.51
N PRO A 129 0.73 25.94 11.94
CA PRO A 129 0.58 27.34 12.33
C PRO A 129 -0.87 27.86 12.23
N ALA A 130 -1.62 27.41 11.22
CA ALA A 130 -3.02 27.75 11.07
C ALA A 130 -3.86 27.23 12.25
N GLU A 131 -3.62 25.99 12.68
CA GLU A 131 -4.31 25.37 13.81
C GLU A 131 -3.97 26.04 15.15
N LEU A 132 -2.73 26.50 15.34
CA LEU A 132 -2.35 27.30 16.51
C LEU A 132 -3.11 28.62 16.56
N THR A 133 -3.24 29.33 15.44
CA THR A 133 -4.05 30.57 15.40
C THR A 133 -5.54 30.34 15.63
N GLU A 134 -6.07 29.19 15.21
CA GLU A 134 -7.45 28.79 15.53
C GLU A 134 -7.63 28.54 17.03
N LEU A 135 -6.69 27.83 17.64
CA LEU A 135 -6.69 27.54 19.07
C LEU A 135 -6.61 28.81 19.92
N GLU A 136 -5.78 29.79 19.53
CA GLU A 136 -5.74 31.10 20.19
C GLU A 136 -7.07 31.86 20.08
N LYS A 137 -7.74 31.79 18.93
CA LYS A 137 -9.07 32.40 18.75
C LYS A 137 -10.09 31.73 19.66
N PHE A 138 -10.09 30.39 19.76
CA PHE A 138 -10.97 29.67 20.67
C PHE A 138 -10.70 30.03 22.13
N ALA A 139 -9.43 30.13 22.54
CA ALA A 139 -9.06 30.57 23.88
C ALA A 139 -9.64 31.98 24.18
N LYS A 140 -9.44 32.94 23.27
CA LYS A 140 -9.96 34.32 23.44
C LYS A 140 -11.49 34.41 23.47
N LEU A 141 -12.20 33.48 22.83
CA LEU A 141 -13.67 33.49 22.78
C LEU A 141 -14.30 32.72 23.95
N LEU A 142 -13.70 31.60 24.35
CA LEU A 142 -14.29 30.64 25.29
C LEU A 142 -13.73 30.75 26.71
N LEU A 143 -12.52 31.28 26.88
CA LEU A 143 -11.86 31.45 28.18
C LEU A 143 -11.90 32.87 28.74
N LYS A 144 -12.57 33.81 28.06
CA LYS A 144 -12.93 35.10 28.66
C LYS A 144 -13.73 34.96 29.94
#